data_AF-R0AKX2-F1
#
_entry.id   AF-R0AKX2-F1
#
_cell.length_a   1.000
_cell.length_b   1.000
_cell.length_c   1.000
_cell.angle_alpha   90.00
_cell.angle_beta   90.00
_cell.angle_gamma   90.00
#
_symmetry.space_group_name_H-M   'P 1'
#
loop_
_entity.id
_entity.type
_entity.pdbx_description
1 polymer ?
#
loop_
_entity_poly.entity_id
_entity_poly.type
_entity_poly.pdbx_seq_one_letter_code
_entity_poly.pdbx_strand_id
1 'polypeptide(L)'
;MDRHGLVCRAVLEQPDITQRELAGKLDVSLGTANGLIKECLAKGYIGEESSQKGKARWRLMPDGRKLLDQYKVDGALIIAAGFGSRFVPLTFETPKGLLEVFGERMIERQIKQLHEVGIRNITIAVGYLKEKFEYLIDKYGVELLYNPEYTSKNTLTTIYRARKVLEGRNMYVLSSDNWMRENMYHAYECGAWYSSAFQRGETREWCLYFNKKGRITGVKVGGRDQWVMYGPAYFSREFSRQFLPVLEAYYKTPGTEQFYWEQVYVDMLEGEARRRLEEEGGGLLEAAQEAGGLAASRWDEIEMDVNRQPDDQVYEFENLEELRLFDPRYQNHSDNAAMKLVAEVFKVPESSIKDIRCLKAGMTNKSFLFKVEDRHCICRIPGPGTELLINREQEKTVYDAVASLEITEHVLYMNEKTGYKIADYYEGTRNADSADWADMEKCMSMVRRLHQSGITVAHSFDIRERISFYEKLCRSHGALLFEDYEEVKGWMDWLMDTLDSMERPKCLCHIDANVDNFLFFEDGSVKLLDWEYAGMCDPVMDVSMCAIYSYYKEEDMERLFRLYLRREPSEDELFALYANAALGGFLWCLWAVYKSILGDEFGEYTIIMYRYAKKYYRKLRKL
;
A
#
# COMPACT_ATOMS: atom_id res chain seq x y z
N MET A 1 -12.37 -22.92 -23.73
CA MET A 1 -11.87 -22.23 -24.93
C MET A 1 -12.44 -22.90 -26.18
N ASP A 2 -12.79 -22.10 -27.18
CA ASP A 2 -13.21 -22.59 -28.51
C ASP A 2 -12.00 -23.14 -29.26
N ARG A 3 -12.01 -24.46 -29.48
CA ARG A 3 -10.91 -25.17 -30.14
C ARG A 3 -10.81 -24.88 -31.64
N HIS A 4 -11.92 -24.62 -32.33
CA HIS A 4 -11.89 -24.21 -33.75
C HIS A 4 -11.26 -22.83 -33.87
N GLY A 5 -11.61 -21.91 -32.96
CA GLY A 5 -10.98 -20.59 -32.86
C GLY A 5 -9.46 -20.69 -32.64
N LEU A 6 -9.00 -21.51 -31.69
CA LEU A 6 -7.57 -21.68 -31.42
C LEU A 6 -6.79 -22.24 -32.63
N VAL A 7 -7.40 -23.16 -33.41
CA VAL A 7 -6.80 -23.65 -34.66
C VAL A 7 -6.68 -22.51 -35.68
N CYS A 8 -7.75 -21.72 -35.87
CA CYS A 8 -7.72 -20.57 -36.76
C CYS A 8 -6.64 -19.56 -36.35
N ARG A 9 -6.49 -19.26 -35.05
CA ARG A 9 -5.45 -18.38 -34.53
C ARG A 9 -4.07 -18.92 -34.83
N ALA A 10 -3.82 -20.19 -34.52
CA ALA A 10 -2.52 -20.81 -34.75
C ALA A 10 -2.13 -20.79 -36.23
N VAL A 11 -3.08 -21.01 -37.14
CA VAL A 11 -2.87 -20.91 -38.60
C VAL A 11 -2.62 -19.46 -39.05
N LEU A 12 -3.29 -18.48 -38.43
CA LEU A 12 -3.08 -17.07 -38.72
C LEU A 12 -1.68 -16.60 -38.31
N GLU A 13 -1.24 -16.99 -37.10
CA GLU A 13 0.05 -16.59 -36.52
C GLU A 13 1.23 -17.37 -37.13
N GLN A 14 1.02 -18.65 -37.46
CA GLN A 14 2.04 -19.53 -38.01
C GLN A 14 1.47 -20.38 -39.15
N PRO A 15 1.40 -19.84 -40.38
CA PRO A 15 0.86 -20.56 -41.55
C PRO A 15 1.54 -21.90 -41.87
N ASP A 16 2.80 -22.07 -41.47
CA ASP A 16 3.60 -23.29 -41.68
C ASP A 16 3.59 -24.25 -40.48
N ILE A 17 2.69 -24.04 -39.50
CA ILE A 17 2.58 -24.86 -38.30
C ILE A 17 2.32 -26.33 -38.65
N THR A 18 3.13 -27.22 -38.09
CA THR A 18 2.92 -28.66 -38.22
C THR A 18 1.80 -29.14 -37.31
N GLN A 19 1.19 -30.27 -37.65
CA GLN A 19 0.16 -30.90 -36.81
C GLN A 19 0.66 -31.20 -35.39
N ARG A 20 1.96 -31.51 -35.24
CA ARG A 20 2.58 -31.78 -33.94
C ARG A 20 2.78 -30.51 -33.11
N GLU A 21 3.24 -29.43 -33.74
CA GLU A 21 3.34 -28.12 -33.07
C GLU A 21 1.95 -27.60 -32.67
N LEU A 22 0.95 -27.75 -33.53
CA LEU A 22 -0.43 -27.40 -33.22
C LEU A 22 -0.96 -28.21 -32.03
N ALA A 23 -0.71 -29.53 -32.01
CA ALA A 23 -1.08 -30.38 -30.87
C ALA A 23 -0.43 -29.90 -29.56
N GLY A 24 0.84 -29.49 -29.61
CA GLY A 24 1.54 -28.89 -28.48
C GLY A 24 0.94 -27.56 -28.02
N LYS A 25 0.69 -26.62 -28.94
CA LYS A 25 0.07 -25.31 -28.63
C LYS A 25 -1.33 -25.43 -28.03
N LEU A 26 -2.08 -26.45 -28.42
CA LEU A 26 -3.43 -26.72 -27.92
C LEU A 26 -3.46 -27.59 -26.66
N ASP A 27 -2.29 -28.12 -26.23
CA ASP A 27 -2.14 -29.17 -25.22
C ASP A 27 -3.13 -30.34 -25.40
N VAL A 28 -3.14 -30.93 -26.60
CA VAL A 28 -3.96 -32.09 -26.93
C VAL A 28 -3.14 -33.17 -27.62
N SER A 29 -3.71 -34.39 -27.69
CA SER A 29 -3.09 -35.46 -28.46
C SER A 29 -3.01 -35.11 -29.96
N LEU A 30 -2.01 -35.64 -30.66
CA LEU A 30 -1.88 -35.48 -32.12
C LEU A 30 -3.14 -35.93 -32.87
N GLY A 31 -3.80 -37.00 -32.42
CA GLY A 31 -5.05 -37.49 -33.00
C GLY A 31 -6.19 -36.49 -32.84
N THR A 32 -6.30 -35.85 -31.67
CA THR A 32 -7.29 -34.79 -31.42
C THR A 32 -7.02 -33.56 -32.28
N ALA A 33 -5.76 -33.12 -32.40
CA ALA A 33 -5.38 -32.01 -33.26
C ALA A 33 -5.74 -32.29 -34.73
N ASN A 34 -5.44 -33.49 -35.23
CA ASN A 34 -5.81 -33.90 -36.59
C ASN A 34 -7.33 -33.93 -36.82
N GLY A 35 -8.10 -34.35 -35.82
CA GLY A 35 -9.56 -34.26 -35.84
C GLY A 35 -10.04 -32.82 -35.99
N LEU A 36 -9.52 -31.91 -35.18
CA LEU A 36 -9.86 -30.48 -35.23
C LEU A 36 -9.49 -29.83 -36.58
N ILE A 37 -8.32 -30.16 -37.14
CA ILE A 37 -7.92 -29.69 -38.47
C ILE A 37 -8.93 -30.15 -39.53
N LYS A 38 -9.31 -31.43 -39.51
CA LYS A 38 -10.28 -31.99 -40.46
C LYS A 38 -11.64 -31.29 -40.34
N GLU A 39 -12.08 -31.00 -39.12
CA GLU A 39 -13.31 -30.24 -38.86
C GLU A 39 -13.19 -28.80 -39.37
N CYS A 40 -12.08 -28.09 -39.10
CA CYS A 40 -11.86 -26.73 -39.60
C CYS A 40 -11.79 -26.67 -41.13
N LEU A 41 -11.19 -27.67 -41.80
CA LEU A 41 -11.20 -27.80 -43.26
C LEU A 41 -12.63 -28.03 -43.78
N ALA A 42 -13.38 -28.94 -43.16
CA ALA A 42 -14.76 -29.25 -43.56
C ALA A 42 -15.71 -28.05 -43.40
N LYS A 43 -15.47 -27.22 -42.37
CA LYS A 43 -16.21 -25.98 -42.12
C LYS A 43 -15.73 -24.79 -42.97
N GLY A 44 -14.68 -24.96 -43.79
CA GLY A 44 -14.12 -23.88 -44.59
C GLY A 44 -13.42 -22.80 -43.77
N TYR A 45 -12.98 -23.10 -42.54
CA TYR A 45 -12.29 -22.15 -41.67
C TYR A 45 -10.81 -21.98 -42.03
N ILE A 46 -10.17 -23.07 -42.44
CA ILE A 46 -8.79 -23.09 -42.92
C ILE A 46 -8.74 -23.80 -44.27
N GLY A 47 -7.71 -23.53 -45.05
CA GLY A 47 -7.40 -24.19 -46.32
C GLY A 47 -5.91 -24.53 -46.40
N GLU A 48 -5.55 -25.37 -47.37
CA GLU A 48 -4.17 -25.75 -47.64
C GLU A 48 -3.69 -25.09 -48.93
N GLU A 49 -2.59 -24.34 -48.89
CA GLU A 49 -1.88 -23.86 -50.07
C GLU A 49 -0.82 -24.89 -50.49
N SER A 50 -0.75 -25.18 -51.79
CA SER A 50 0.07 -26.27 -52.36
C SER A 50 1.52 -26.28 -51.85
N SER A 51 1.97 -27.43 -51.34
CA SER A 51 3.31 -27.61 -50.77
C SER A 51 4.41 -27.54 -51.83
N GLN A 52 5.44 -26.73 -51.62
CA GLN A 52 6.78 -27.09 -52.08
C GLN A 52 7.46 -27.89 -50.96
N LYS A 53 7.95 -29.09 -51.27
CA LYS A 53 8.68 -29.99 -50.35
C LYS A 53 7.88 -30.55 -49.15
N GLY A 54 6.62 -30.94 -49.33
CA GLY A 54 5.93 -31.84 -48.40
C GLY A 54 5.59 -31.28 -47.01
N LYS A 55 5.66 -29.96 -46.82
CA LYS A 55 5.09 -29.26 -45.66
C LYS A 55 3.80 -28.57 -46.07
N ALA A 56 2.69 -28.92 -45.43
CA ALA A 56 1.42 -28.23 -45.60
C ALA A 56 1.57 -26.77 -45.15
N ARG A 57 1.18 -25.82 -45.99
CA ARG A 57 1.06 -24.41 -45.62
C ARG A 57 -0.42 -24.11 -45.50
N TRP A 58 -0.85 -23.78 -44.29
CA TRP A 58 -2.24 -23.46 -44.00
C TRP A 58 -2.54 -22.01 -44.31
N ARG A 59 -3.79 -21.75 -44.67
CA ARG A 59 -4.33 -20.41 -44.87
C ARG A 59 -5.63 -20.27 -44.10
N LEU A 60 -5.77 -19.15 -43.40
CA LEU A 60 -7.04 -18.75 -42.81
C LEU A 60 -8.02 -18.33 -43.92
N MET A 61 -9.19 -18.94 -43.94
CA MET A 61 -10.25 -18.68 -44.91
C MET A 61 -11.23 -17.62 -44.39
N PRO A 62 -12.08 -17.01 -45.24
CA PRO A 62 -13.02 -15.96 -44.82
C PRO A 62 -13.94 -16.37 -43.65
N ASP A 63 -14.46 -17.60 -43.65
CA ASP A 63 -15.32 -18.08 -42.56
C ASP A 63 -14.54 -18.29 -41.26
N GLY A 64 -13.28 -18.73 -41.35
CA GLY A 64 -12.39 -18.82 -40.20
C GLY A 64 -11.99 -17.44 -39.66
N ARG A 65 -11.84 -16.44 -40.53
CA ARG A 65 -11.63 -15.05 -40.13
C ARG A 65 -12.86 -14.48 -39.42
N LYS A 66 -14.06 -14.72 -39.95
CA LYS A 66 -15.32 -14.32 -39.32
C LYS A 66 -15.48 -14.96 -37.94
N LEU A 67 -15.07 -16.22 -37.79
CA LEU A 67 -15.01 -16.89 -36.48
C LEU A 67 -14.02 -16.18 -35.55
N LEU A 68 -12.80 -15.87 -36.01
CA LEU A 68 -11.80 -15.20 -35.17
C LEU A 68 -12.18 -13.79 -34.76
N ASP A 69 -12.87 -13.03 -35.62
CA ASP A 69 -13.21 -11.64 -35.32
C ASP A 69 -14.07 -11.49 -34.03
N GLN A 70 -14.80 -12.52 -33.61
CA GLN A 70 -15.52 -12.54 -32.33
C GLN A 70 -14.61 -12.67 -31.09
N TYR A 71 -13.39 -13.18 -31.29
CA TYR A 71 -12.35 -13.39 -30.28
C TYR A 71 -11.27 -12.32 -30.32
N LYS A 72 -11.43 -11.28 -31.14
CA LYS A 72 -10.48 -10.17 -31.21
C LYS A 72 -10.38 -9.51 -29.84
N VAL A 73 -9.16 -9.29 -29.39
CA VAL A 73 -8.90 -8.59 -28.14
C VAL A 73 -9.15 -7.09 -28.33
N ASP A 74 -9.96 -6.51 -27.45
CA ASP A 74 -10.39 -5.12 -27.50
C ASP A 74 -9.43 -4.18 -26.76
N GLY A 75 -8.65 -4.70 -25.79
CA GLY A 75 -7.73 -3.91 -24.99
C GLY A 75 -7.08 -4.65 -23.82
N ALA A 76 -6.44 -3.88 -22.93
CA ALA A 76 -5.87 -4.37 -21.68
C ALA A 76 -6.15 -3.39 -20.53
N LEU A 77 -6.38 -3.94 -19.34
CA LEU A 77 -6.39 -3.24 -18.06
C LEU A 77 -5.14 -3.66 -17.28
N ILE A 78 -4.28 -2.70 -16.90
CA ILE A 78 -3.12 -2.95 -16.05
C ILE A 78 -3.39 -2.37 -14.65
N ILE A 79 -3.36 -3.20 -13.62
CA ILE A 79 -3.54 -2.79 -12.22
C ILE A 79 -2.19 -2.33 -11.65
N ALA A 80 -2.13 -1.06 -11.24
CA ALA A 80 -0.93 -0.40 -10.73
C ALA A 80 -1.23 0.48 -9.50
N ALA A 81 -2.28 0.16 -8.74
CA ALA A 81 -2.74 1.01 -7.64
C ALA A 81 -2.03 0.77 -6.30
N GLY A 82 -1.38 -0.38 -6.12
CA GLY A 82 -0.83 -0.84 -4.85
C GLY A 82 0.48 -0.16 -4.43
N PHE A 83 0.71 -0.09 -3.11
CA PHE A 83 1.92 0.48 -2.50
C PHE A 83 3.17 -0.38 -2.69
N GLY A 84 3.06 -1.71 -2.57
CA GLY A 84 4.21 -2.62 -2.66
C GLY A 84 5.14 -2.56 -1.44
N SER A 85 4.59 -2.70 -0.23
CA SER A 85 5.32 -2.59 1.05
C SER A 85 6.50 -3.55 1.22
N ARG A 86 6.53 -4.65 0.47
CA ARG A 86 7.59 -5.68 0.49
C ARG A 86 8.83 -5.30 -0.32
N PHE A 87 8.78 -4.18 -1.03
CA PHE A 87 9.87 -3.63 -1.83
C PHE A 87 10.40 -2.30 -1.26
N VAL A 88 10.00 -1.94 -0.04
CA VAL A 88 10.64 -0.79 0.62
C VAL A 88 12.14 -1.08 0.78
N PRO A 89 13.00 -0.04 0.73
CA PRO A 89 12.67 1.38 0.55
C PRO A 89 12.43 1.81 -0.91
N LEU A 90 12.61 0.93 -1.91
CA LEU A 90 12.48 1.30 -3.34
C LEU A 90 11.07 1.84 -3.64
N THR A 91 10.05 1.18 -3.10
CA THR A 91 8.66 1.58 -3.32
C THR A 91 8.23 2.85 -2.61
N PHE A 92 9.06 3.46 -1.75
CA PHE A 92 8.74 4.77 -1.21
C PHE A 92 8.78 5.89 -2.25
N GLU A 93 9.50 5.69 -3.36
CA GLU A 93 9.75 6.71 -4.40
C GLU A 93 9.35 6.23 -5.80
N THR A 94 9.35 4.91 -6.03
CA THR A 94 9.06 4.30 -7.33
C THR A 94 8.01 3.19 -7.18
N PRO A 95 6.80 3.33 -7.75
CA PRO A 95 5.81 2.26 -7.80
C PRO A 95 6.41 0.93 -8.26
N LYS A 96 5.95 -0.19 -7.69
CA LYS A 96 6.51 -1.51 -7.98
C LYS A 96 6.56 -1.80 -9.49
N GLY A 97 5.47 -1.53 -10.22
CA GLY A 97 5.43 -1.73 -11.68
C GLY A 97 6.39 -0.87 -12.51
N LEU A 98 6.96 0.20 -11.92
CA LEU A 98 7.98 1.05 -12.55
C LEU A 98 9.41 0.68 -12.16
N LEU A 99 9.61 -0.34 -11.31
CA LEU A 99 10.94 -0.91 -11.09
C LEU A 99 11.44 -1.59 -12.38
N GLU A 100 12.75 -1.56 -12.56
CA GLU A 100 13.41 -2.10 -13.74
C GLU A 100 13.84 -3.54 -13.53
N VAL A 101 13.77 -4.34 -14.58
CA VAL A 101 14.32 -5.70 -14.62
C VAL A 101 15.14 -5.78 -15.89
N PHE A 102 16.44 -6.03 -15.77
CA PHE A 102 17.42 -5.96 -16.86
C PHE A 102 17.38 -4.64 -17.62
N GLY A 103 17.17 -3.53 -16.90
CA GLY A 103 17.14 -2.17 -17.46
C GLY A 103 15.84 -1.77 -18.16
N GLU A 104 14.79 -2.58 -18.06
CA GLU A 104 13.46 -2.27 -18.60
C GLU A 104 12.42 -2.26 -17.49
N ARG A 105 11.58 -1.21 -17.44
CA ARG A 105 10.48 -1.14 -16.47
C ARG A 105 9.45 -2.24 -16.74
N MET A 106 9.03 -2.96 -15.70
CA MET A 106 8.09 -4.09 -15.83
C MET A 106 6.84 -3.70 -16.61
N ILE A 107 6.18 -2.59 -16.25
CA ILE A 107 4.97 -2.13 -16.95
C ILE A 107 5.23 -1.74 -18.41
N GLU A 108 6.39 -1.13 -18.71
CA GLU A 108 6.73 -0.76 -20.09
C GLU A 108 6.90 -2.00 -20.97
N ARG A 109 7.50 -3.06 -20.41
CA ARG A 109 7.64 -4.35 -21.10
C ARG A 109 6.28 -4.91 -21.49
N GLN A 110 5.31 -4.92 -20.57
CA GLN A 110 3.97 -5.42 -20.87
C GLN A 110 3.29 -4.59 -21.97
N ILE A 111 3.40 -3.26 -21.89
CA ILE A 111 2.84 -2.35 -22.91
C ILE A 111 3.46 -2.61 -24.29
N LYS A 112 4.78 -2.79 -24.37
CA LYS A 112 5.47 -3.11 -25.64
C LYS A 112 4.99 -4.45 -26.19
N GLN A 113 4.88 -5.48 -25.35
CA GLN A 113 4.39 -6.80 -25.75
C GLN A 113 2.93 -6.75 -26.24
N LEU A 114 2.06 -5.96 -25.60
CA LEU A 114 0.69 -5.72 -26.09
C LEU A 114 0.68 -5.01 -27.45
N HIS A 115 1.53 -3.98 -27.61
CA HIS A 115 1.66 -3.26 -28.88
C HIS A 115 2.16 -4.14 -30.03
N GLU A 116 3.08 -5.07 -29.77
CA GLU A 116 3.61 -6.03 -30.75
C GLU A 116 2.51 -6.88 -31.38
N VAL A 117 1.48 -7.24 -30.61
CA VAL A 117 0.31 -7.99 -31.11
C VAL A 117 -0.86 -7.09 -31.53
N GLY A 118 -0.64 -5.78 -31.60
CA GLY A 118 -1.60 -4.80 -32.12
C GLY A 118 -2.63 -4.30 -31.12
N ILE A 119 -2.46 -4.58 -29.81
CA ILE A 119 -3.36 -4.13 -28.76
C ILE A 119 -2.86 -2.80 -28.22
N ARG A 120 -3.56 -1.70 -28.57
CA ARG A 120 -3.16 -0.32 -28.18
C ARG A 120 -4.12 0.36 -27.22
N ASN A 121 -5.34 -0.17 -27.07
CA ASN A 121 -6.30 0.33 -26.11
C ASN A 121 -5.94 -0.22 -24.72
N ILE A 122 -5.13 0.54 -23.99
CA ILE A 122 -4.57 0.12 -22.69
C ILE A 122 -4.99 1.15 -21.65
N THR A 123 -5.66 0.69 -20.59
CA THR A 123 -5.96 1.49 -19.41
C THR A 123 -5.11 1.00 -18.25
N ILE A 124 -4.45 1.92 -17.55
CA ILE A 124 -3.67 1.62 -16.33
C ILE A 124 -4.44 2.18 -15.14
N ALA A 125 -4.88 1.28 -14.26
CA ALA A 125 -5.54 1.66 -13.01
C ALA A 125 -4.49 2.02 -11.95
N VAL A 126 -4.34 3.30 -11.67
CA VAL A 126 -3.29 3.88 -10.81
C VAL A 126 -3.86 4.33 -9.45
N GLY A 127 -3.01 4.39 -8.44
CA GLY A 127 -3.36 4.77 -7.06
C GLY A 127 -2.16 5.40 -6.39
N TYR A 128 -1.37 4.60 -5.68
CA TYR A 128 -0.13 5.04 -5.06
C TYR A 128 0.86 5.65 -6.06
N LEU A 129 1.33 6.88 -5.79
CA LEU A 129 2.25 7.67 -6.66
C LEU A 129 1.81 7.73 -8.14
N LYS A 130 0.51 7.86 -8.39
CA LYS A 130 -0.11 7.88 -9.73
C LYS A 130 0.59 8.80 -10.74
N GLU A 131 1.12 9.93 -10.29
CA GLU A 131 1.81 10.93 -11.11
C GLU A 131 3.04 10.35 -11.82
N LYS A 132 3.68 9.32 -11.22
CA LYS A 132 4.84 8.64 -11.82
C LYS A 132 4.50 7.86 -13.09
N PHE A 133 3.22 7.56 -13.34
CA PHE A 133 2.76 6.84 -14.53
C PHE A 133 2.36 7.77 -15.69
N GLU A 134 2.25 9.08 -15.46
CA GLU A 134 1.71 10.05 -16.43
C GLU A 134 2.45 10.03 -17.77
N TYR A 135 3.79 9.95 -17.76
CA TYR A 135 4.60 9.90 -18.97
C TYR A 135 4.27 8.72 -19.91
N LEU A 136 3.61 7.66 -19.42
CA LEU A 136 3.19 6.52 -20.24
C LEU A 136 2.09 6.92 -21.23
N ILE A 137 1.30 7.96 -20.92
CA ILE A 137 0.26 8.50 -21.82
C ILE A 137 0.92 8.97 -23.12
N ASP A 138 1.91 9.86 -23.03
CA ASP A 138 2.58 10.39 -24.21
C ASP A 138 3.49 9.35 -24.89
N LYS A 139 4.19 8.53 -24.09
CA LYS A 139 5.16 7.57 -24.62
C LYS A 139 4.50 6.40 -25.33
N TYR A 140 3.34 5.95 -24.86
CA TYR A 140 2.70 4.72 -25.34
C TYR A 140 1.23 4.88 -25.76
N GLY A 141 0.58 6.01 -25.49
CA GLY A 141 -0.83 6.23 -25.84
C GLY A 141 -1.80 5.48 -24.93
N VAL A 142 -1.45 5.28 -23.67
CA VAL A 142 -2.30 4.62 -22.67
C VAL A 142 -3.22 5.62 -21.97
N GLU A 143 -4.30 5.13 -21.34
CA GLU A 143 -5.17 5.92 -20.47
C GLU A 143 -4.88 5.61 -19.00
N LEU A 144 -5.00 6.60 -18.11
CA LEU A 144 -4.90 6.41 -16.67
C LEU A 144 -6.28 6.47 -16.01
N LEU A 145 -6.57 5.49 -15.16
CA LEU A 145 -7.77 5.43 -14.33
C LEU A 145 -7.37 5.52 -12.85
N TYR A 146 -7.73 6.60 -12.17
CA TYR A 146 -7.40 6.76 -10.75
C TYR A 146 -8.36 5.97 -9.84
N ASN A 147 -7.80 5.12 -8.98
CA ASN A 147 -8.49 4.50 -7.85
C ASN A 147 -8.22 5.31 -6.56
N PRO A 148 -9.18 6.09 -6.05
CA PRO A 148 -9.00 6.87 -4.82
C PRO A 148 -8.99 6.03 -3.53
N GLU A 149 -9.45 4.78 -3.59
CA GLU A 149 -9.59 3.89 -2.41
C GLU A 149 -8.39 2.94 -2.26
N TYR A 150 -7.28 3.18 -2.95
CA TYR A 150 -6.12 2.28 -2.99
C TYR A 150 -5.45 2.06 -1.61
N THR A 151 -5.65 2.98 -0.66
CA THR A 151 -5.07 2.89 0.69
C THR A 151 -5.91 2.02 1.63
N SER A 152 -7.22 1.95 1.42
CA SER A 152 -8.15 1.27 2.32
C SER A 152 -8.76 -0.01 1.73
N LYS A 153 -8.67 -0.20 0.41
CA LYS A 153 -9.24 -1.36 -0.28
C LYS A 153 -8.26 -2.00 -1.27
N ASN A 154 -8.48 -3.28 -1.56
CA ASN A 154 -7.59 -4.12 -2.37
C ASN A 154 -8.05 -4.23 -3.85
N THR A 155 -7.52 -5.19 -4.62
CA THR A 155 -7.70 -5.25 -6.09
C THR A 155 -9.15 -5.40 -6.56
N LEU A 156 -10.05 -5.95 -5.74
CA LEU A 156 -11.50 -5.97 -6.03
C LEU A 156 -12.02 -4.58 -6.36
N THR A 157 -11.69 -3.59 -5.54
CA THR A 157 -12.13 -2.21 -5.75
C THR A 157 -11.50 -1.62 -7.01
N THR A 158 -10.27 -1.99 -7.34
CA THR A 158 -9.62 -1.54 -8.57
C THR A 158 -10.36 -2.05 -9.82
N ILE A 159 -10.75 -3.32 -9.84
CA ILE A 159 -11.59 -3.88 -10.92
C ILE A 159 -12.97 -3.22 -10.94
N TYR A 160 -13.61 -2.99 -9.79
CA TYR A 160 -14.90 -2.30 -9.72
C TYR A 160 -14.84 -0.90 -10.34
N ARG A 161 -13.79 -0.13 -10.03
CA ARG A 161 -13.55 1.20 -10.61
C ARG A 161 -13.32 1.12 -12.12
N ALA A 162 -12.68 0.05 -12.60
CA ALA A 162 -12.43 -0.21 -14.01
C ALA A 162 -13.56 -0.92 -14.76
N ARG A 163 -14.69 -1.27 -14.12
CA ARG A 163 -15.75 -2.10 -14.73
C ARG A 163 -16.26 -1.59 -16.09
N LYS A 164 -16.37 -0.27 -16.26
CA LYS A 164 -16.78 0.35 -17.54
C LYS A 164 -15.78 0.17 -18.68
N VAL A 165 -14.50 -0.03 -18.34
CA VAL A 165 -13.43 -0.35 -19.31
C VAL A 165 -13.54 -1.81 -19.76
N LEU A 166 -14.00 -2.70 -18.87
CA LEU A 166 -14.12 -4.15 -19.10
C LEU A 166 -15.46 -4.57 -19.73
N GLU A 167 -16.52 -3.81 -19.46
CA GLU A 167 -17.89 -4.16 -19.85
C GLU A 167 -18.04 -4.33 -21.36
N GLY A 168 -18.59 -5.49 -21.76
CA GLY A 168 -18.85 -5.79 -23.16
C GLY A 168 -17.59 -6.02 -24.01
N ARG A 169 -16.41 -6.20 -23.41
CA ARG A 169 -15.13 -6.28 -24.14
C ARG A 169 -14.31 -7.52 -23.79
N ASN A 170 -13.46 -7.90 -24.73
CA ASN A 170 -12.42 -8.91 -24.63
C ASN A 170 -11.11 -8.26 -24.15
N MET A 171 -10.72 -8.48 -22.89
CA MET A 171 -9.70 -7.67 -22.23
C MET A 171 -8.65 -8.52 -21.51
N TYR A 172 -7.39 -8.17 -21.65
CA TYR A 172 -6.37 -8.62 -20.69
C TYR A 172 -6.54 -7.87 -19.36
N VAL A 173 -6.32 -8.57 -18.26
CA VAL A 173 -6.25 -8.01 -16.89
C VAL A 173 -4.89 -8.39 -16.32
N LEU A 174 -4.03 -7.39 -16.14
CA LEU A 174 -2.61 -7.57 -15.85
C LEU A 174 -2.26 -6.91 -14.52
N SER A 175 -1.31 -7.47 -13.78
CA SER A 175 -0.66 -6.73 -12.68
C SER A 175 0.59 -6.03 -13.19
N SER A 176 0.75 -4.74 -12.88
CA SER A 176 1.86 -3.91 -13.40
C SER A 176 3.27 -4.39 -13.01
N ASP A 177 3.36 -5.24 -12.01
CA ASP A 177 4.57 -5.81 -11.44
C ASP A 177 4.86 -7.25 -11.90
N ASN A 178 4.06 -7.78 -12.85
CA ASN A 178 4.45 -8.97 -13.58
C ASN A 178 5.53 -8.64 -14.63
N TRP A 179 6.52 -9.51 -14.75
CA TRP A 179 7.53 -9.47 -15.81
C TRP A 179 7.44 -10.77 -16.61
N MET A 180 7.20 -10.66 -17.93
CA MET A 180 7.08 -11.83 -18.82
C MET A 180 8.33 -11.97 -19.67
N ARG A 181 8.93 -13.17 -19.67
CA ARG A 181 10.15 -13.44 -20.46
C ARG A 181 9.89 -13.30 -21.95
N GLU A 182 8.92 -14.03 -22.48
CA GLU A 182 8.51 -13.91 -23.88
C GLU A 182 7.13 -13.27 -24.00
N ASN A 183 6.79 -12.73 -25.17
CA ASN A 183 5.47 -12.19 -25.43
C ASN A 183 4.44 -13.34 -25.48
N MET A 184 3.56 -13.40 -24.49
CA MET A 184 2.49 -14.40 -24.38
C MET A 184 1.12 -13.89 -24.82
N TYR A 185 1.04 -12.64 -25.27
CA TYR A 185 -0.22 -12.03 -25.68
C TYR A 185 -0.51 -12.36 -27.14
N HIS A 186 -1.80 -12.47 -27.44
CA HIS A 186 -2.32 -12.71 -28.78
C HIS A 186 -3.36 -11.66 -29.16
N ALA A 187 -3.43 -11.33 -30.46
CA ALA A 187 -4.47 -10.46 -31.01
C ALA A 187 -5.89 -11.06 -30.92
N TYR A 188 -5.97 -12.38 -30.72
CA TYR A 188 -7.20 -13.15 -30.62
C TYR A 188 -7.10 -14.16 -29.48
N GLU A 189 -8.10 -14.20 -28.61
CA GLU A 189 -8.17 -15.11 -27.46
C GLU A 189 -9.54 -15.78 -27.38
N CYS A 190 -9.54 -17.11 -27.45
CA CYS A 190 -10.75 -17.92 -27.71
C CYS A 190 -11.49 -18.37 -26.44
N GLY A 191 -11.45 -17.55 -25.39
CA GLY A 191 -12.14 -17.78 -24.11
C GLY A 191 -11.35 -17.17 -22.95
N ALA A 192 -12.05 -16.93 -21.83
CA ALA A 192 -11.41 -16.42 -20.62
C ALA A 192 -10.42 -17.43 -20.04
N TRP A 193 -9.31 -16.94 -19.48
CA TRP A 193 -8.30 -17.78 -18.87
C TRP A 193 -7.52 -17.06 -17.77
N TYR A 194 -6.87 -17.85 -16.91
CA TYR A 194 -5.94 -17.36 -15.88
C TYR A 194 -4.57 -18.01 -16.07
N SER A 195 -3.50 -17.22 -16.10
CA SER A 195 -2.12 -17.70 -16.20
C SER A 195 -1.75 -18.53 -14.98
N SER A 196 -1.08 -19.67 -15.19
CA SER A 196 -0.74 -20.55 -14.09
C SER A 196 0.68 -21.07 -14.20
N ALA A 197 1.39 -21.09 -13.06
CA ALA A 197 2.71 -21.68 -12.92
C ALA A 197 2.63 -22.89 -11.99
N PHE A 198 3.51 -23.88 -12.21
CA PHE A 198 3.57 -25.07 -11.36
C PHE A 198 4.53 -24.83 -10.18
N GLN A 199 4.01 -24.92 -8.95
CA GLN A 199 4.83 -24.82 -7.75
C GLN A 199 5.15 -26.19 -7.18
N ARG A 200 6.45 -26.49 -7.11
CA ARG A 200 6.98 -27.72 -6.49
C ARG A 200 7.12 -27.53 -4.99
N GLY A 201 6.80 -28.58 -4.22
CA GLY A 201 6.83 -28.53 -2.76
C GLY A 201 5.62 -27.82 -2.18
N GLU A 202 5.71 -27.43 -0.90
CA GLU A 202 4.63 -26.76 -0.19
C GLU A 202 4.48 -25.32 -0.66
N THR A 203 3.23 -24.91 -0.85
CA THR A 203 2.89 -23.54 -1.24
C THR A 203 1.74 -23.02 -0.39
N ARG A 204 1.66 -21.70 -0.24
CA ARG A 204 0.52 -20.96 0.32
C ARG A 204 -0.30 -20.24 -0.74
N GLU A 205 0.04 -20.45 -2.02
CA GLU A 205 -0.65 -19.84 -3.14
C GLU A 205 -2.02 -20.47 -3.43
N TRP A 206 -2.75 -19.82 -4.33
CA TRP A 206 -4.08 -20.20 -4.79
C TRP A 206 -3.98 -21.36 -5.78
N CYS A 207 -4.05 -22.59 -5.25
CA CYS A 207 -3.93 -23.84 -6.00
C CYS A 207 -5.18 -24.14 -6.83
N LEU A 208 -5.00 -24.36 -8.12
CA LEU A 208 -6.05 -24.58 -9.11
C LEU A 208 -6.47 -26.05 -9.20
N TYR A 209 -7.78 -26.27 -9.33
CA TYR A 209 -8.37 -27.54 -9.75
C TYR A 209 -9.12 -27.32 -11.07
N PHE A 210 -8.90 -28.19 -12.04
CA PHE A 210 -9.51 -28.06 -13.36
C PHE A 210 -9.82 -29.42 -13.99
N ASN A 211 -10.80 -29.43 -14.90
CA ASN A 211 -11.19 -30.65 -15.60
C ASN A 211 -10.26 -30.96 -16.79
N LYS A 212 -10.50 -32.11 -17.46
CA LYS A 212 -9.70 -32.55 -18.62
C LYS A 212 -9.69 -31.59 -19.82
N LYS A 213 -10.61 -30.62 -19.86
CA LYS A 213 -10.67 -29.59 -20.91
C LYS A 213 -9.96 -28.29 -20.49
N GLY A 214 -9.42 -28.23 -19.27
CA GLY A 214 -8.73 -27.06 -18.72
C GLY A 214 -9.65 -26.07 -17.99
N ARG A 215 -10.96 -26.32 -17.90
CA ARG A 215 -11.88 -25.45 -17.17
C ARG A 215 -11.57 -25.52 -15.69
N ILE A 216 -11.31 -24.36 -15.07
CA ILE A 216 -11.14 -24.25 -13.63
C ILE A 216 -12.47 -24.58 -12.95
N THR A 217 -12.42 -25.45 -11.96
CA THR A 217 -13.59 -25.97 -11.22
C THR A 217 -13.49 -25.69 -9.72
N GLY A 218 -12.38 -25.13 -9.25
CA GLY A 218 -12.18 -24.80 -7.85
C GLY A 218 -10.77 -24.29 -7.61
N VAL A 219 -10.60 -23.56 -6.50
CA VAL A 219 -9.31 -22.99 -6.09
C VAL A 219 -9.22 -23.09 -4.58
N LYS A 220 -8.05 -23.51 -4.06
CA LYS A 220 -7.81 -23.54 -2.61
C LYS A 220 -6.49 -22.88 -2.27
N VAL A 221 -6.50 -22.09 -1.20
CA VAL A 221 -5.27 -21.50 -0.67
C VAL A 221 -4.46 -22.59 0.03
N GLY A 222 -3.22 -22.75 -0.43
CA GLY A 222 -2.28 -23.73 0.07
C GLY A 222 -2.40 -25.12 -0.55
N GLY A 223 -1.25 -25.77 -0.71
CA GLY A 223 -1.17 -27.06 -1.35
C GLY A 223 0.26 -27.56 -1.49
N ARG A 224 0.42 -28.61 -2.29
CA ARG A 224 1.73 -29.18 -2.60
C ARG A 224 1.77 -29.67 -4.03
N ASP A 225 2.87 -29.40 -4.74
CA ASP A 225 3.11 -29.89 -6.11
C ASP A 225 1.91 -29.59 -7.04
N GLN A 226 1.52 -28.32 -7.09
CA GLN A 226 0.26 -27.86 -7.69
C GLN A 226 0.43 -26.70 -8.66
N TRP A 227 -0.50 -26.60 -9.60
CA TRP A 227 -0.67 -25.41 -10.43
C TRP A 227 -1.34 -24.31 -9.63
N VAL A 228 -0.82 -23.09 -9.69
CA VAL A 228 -1.35 -21.96 -8.90
C VAL A 228 -1.75 -20.80 -9.80
N MET A 229 -2.65 -19.94 -9.34
CA MET A 229 -2.97 -18.67 -10.00
C MET A 229 -1.72 -17.77 -9.95
N TYR A 230 -1.12 -17.48 -11.11
CA TYR A 230 0.13 -16.73 -11.18
C TYR A 230 0.25 -15.92 -12.48
N GLY A 231 0.26 -14.59 -12.34
CA GLY A 231 0.43 -13.66 -13.45
C GLY A 231 -0.86 -13.22 -14.16
N PRO A 232 -0.79 -12.94 -15.48
CA PRO A 232 -1.90 -12.36 -16.24
C PRO A 232 -3.21 -13.16 -16.24
N ALA A 233 -4.33 -12.46 -16.33
CA ALA A 233 -5.62 -13.04 -16.68
C ALA A 233 -6.17 -12.44 -17.98
N TYR A 234 -7.07 -13.17 -18.62
CA TYR A 234 -7.81 -12.68 -19.79
C TYR A 234 -9.30 -12.87 -19.55
N PHE A 235 -10.05 -11.77 -19.62
CA PHE A 235 -11.49 -11.73 -19.48
C PHE A 235 -12.11 -11.66 -20.87
N SER A 236 -12.86 -12.71 -21.23
CA SER A 236 -13.75 -12.62 -22.37
C SER A 236 -14.91 -11.66 -22.07
N ARG A 237 -15.55 -11.17 -23.12
CA ARG A 237 -16.81 -10.43 -23.01
C ARG A 237 -17.86 -11.19 -22.19
N GLU A 238 -17.97 -12.49 -22.39
CA GLU A 238 -18.96 -13.34 -21.72
C GLU A 238 -18.65 -13.54 -20.24
N PHE A 239 -17.37 -13.74 -19.90
CA PHE A 239 -16.92 -13.79 -18.51
C PHE A 239 -17.21 -12.49 -17.78
N SER A 240 -16.79 -11.34 -18.34
CA SER A 240 -17.02 -10.03 -17.73
C SER A 240 -18.50 -9.74 -17.50
N ARG A 241 -19.36 -10.12 -18.45
CA ARG A 241 -20.82 -9.97 -18.35
C ARG A 241 -21.39 -10.68 -17.11
N GLN A 242 -20.87 -11.88 -16.79
CA GLN A 242 -21.33 -12.69 -15.67
C GLN A 242 -20.64 -12.30 -14.36
N PHE A 243 -19.36 -11.96 -14.41
CA PHE A 243 -18.51 -11.70 -13.24
C PHE A 243 -18.69 -10.31 -12.62
N LEU A 244 -18.69 -9.26 -13.46
CA LEU A 244 -18.68 -7.87 -12.97
C LEU A 244 -19.89 -7.52 -12.09
N PRO A 245 -21.12 -8.00 -12.34
CA PRO A 245 -22.25 -7.75 -11.45
C PRO A 245 -22.07 -8.35 -10.05
N VAL A 246 -21.47 -9.54 -9.94
CA VAL A 246 -21.17 -10.18 -8.64
C VAL A 246 -20.06 -9.41 -7.91
N LEU A 247 -19.03 -8.98 -8.64
CA LEU A 247 -17.97 -8.15 -8.08
C LEU A 247 -18.49 -6.78 -7.60
N GLU A 248 -19.43 -6.16 -8.32
CA GLU A 248 -20.10 -4.93 -7.88
C GLU A 248 -20.96 -5.15 -6.63
N ALA A 249 -21.61 -6.31 -6.49
CA ALA A 249 -22.33 -6.65 -5.27
C ALA A 249 -21.36 -6.78 -4.09
N TYR A 250 -20.24 -7.48 -4.26
CA TYR A 250 -19.20 -7.58 -3.23
C TYR A 250 -18.66 -6.22 -2.82
N TYR A 251 -18.35 -5.33 -3.77
CA TYR A 251 -17.88 -3.97 -3.45
C TYR A 251 -18.84 -3.19 -2.53
N LYS A 252 -20.15 -3.49 -2.58
CA LYS A 252 -21.19 -2.87 -1.74
C LYS A 252 -21.38 -3.59 -0.39
N THR A 253 -20.86 -4.80 -0.25
CA THR A 253 -20.95 -5.63 0.97
C THR A 253 -19.85 -5.25 1.95
N PRO A 254 -20.18 -4.83 3.19
CA PRO A 254 -19.19 -4.58 4.24
C PRO A 254 -18.31 -5.79 4.53
N GLY A 255 -17.05 -5.58 4.90
CA GLY A 255 -16.10 -6.65 5.22
C GLY A 255 -15.37 -7.24 4.02
N THR A 256 -15.65 -6.76 2.81
CA THR A 256 -14.97 -7.16 1.57
C THR A 256 -13.84 -6.21 1.15
N GLU A 257 -13.53 -5.19 1.97
CA GLU A 257 -12.59 -4.11 1.63
C GLU A 257 -11.21 -4.66 1.23
N GLN A 258 -10.76 -5.71 1.92
CA GLN A 258 -9.44 -6.33 1.71
C GLN A 258 -9.43 -7.43 0.63
N PHE A 259 -10.56 -7.71 -0.01
CA PHE A 259 -10.67 -8.82 -0.96
C PHE A 259 -9.91 -8.52 -2.25
N TYR A 260 -9.20 -9.52 -2.74
CA TYR A 260 -8.74 -9.56 -4.12
C TYR A 260 -9.93 -9.81 -5.05
N TRP A 261 -9.85 -9.38 -6.31
CA TRP A 261 -10.91 -9.71 -7.28
C TRP A 261 -11.00 -11.22 -7.50
N GLU A 262 -9.87 -11.93 -7.41
CA GLU A 262 -9.79 -13.40 -7.47
C GLU A 262 -10.65 -14.07 -6.39
N GLN A 263 -10.77 -13.46 -5.21
CA GLN A 263 -11.60 -14.01 -4.13
C GLN A 263 -13.07 -14.09 -4.56
N VAL A 264 -13.58 -13.10 -5.29
CA VAL A 264 -14.95 -13.12 -5.81
C VAL A 264 -15.13 -14.29 -6.77
N TYR A 265 -14.15 -14.51 -7.65
CA TYR A 265 -14.18 -15.60 -8.62
C TYR A 265 -14.16 -16.98 -7.92
N VAL A 266 -13.32 -17.14 -6.89
CA VAL A 266 -13.27 -18.37 -6.09
C VAL A 266 -14.55 -18.60 -5.33
N ASP A 267 -15.10 -17.58 -4.68
CA ASP A 267 -16.37 -17.67 -3.97
C ASP A 267 -17.52 -18.04 -4.92
N MET A 268 -17.50 -17.60 -6.18
CA MET A 268 -18.46 -18.03 -7.21
C MET A 268 -18.33 -19.52 -7.54
N LEU A 269 -17.10 -20.04 -7.66
CA LEU A 269 -16.85 -21.46 -7.92
C LEU A 269 -17.26 -22.37 -6.76
N GLU A 270 -17.04 -21.92 -5.53
CA GLU A 270 -17.31 -22.70 -4.31
C GLU A 270 -18.75 -22.55 -3.79
N GLY A 271 -19.55 -21.69 -4.42
CA GLY A 271 -20.94 -21.38 -4.02
C GLY A 271 -21.06 -20.42 -2.84
N GLU A 272 -19.93 -19.94 -2.30
CA GLU A 272 -19.88 -19.00 -1.18
C GLU A 272 -20.40 -17.61 -1.59
N ALA A 273 -20.22 -17.20 -2.85
CA ALA A 273 -20.70 -15.91 -3.32
C ALA A 273 -22.21 -15.78 -3.23
N ARG A 274 -22.93 -16.86 -3.56
CA ARG A 274 -24.36 -16.91 -3.39
C ARG A 274 -24.73 -16.77 -1.92
N ARG A 275 -24.11 -17.56 -1.05
CA ARG A 275 -24.39 -17.56 0.39
C ARG A 275 -24.17 -16.20 1.02
N ARG A 276 -23.01 -15.58 0.75
CA ARG A 276 -22.63 -14.26 1.26
C ARG A 276 -23.64 -13.18 0.85
N LEU A 277 -24.05 -13.16 -0.43
CA LEU A 277 -25.01 -12.18 -0.92
C LEU A 277 -26.44 -12.44 -0.43
N GLU A 278 -26.82 -13.71 -0.19
CA GLU A 278 -28.09 -14.05 0.49
C GLU A 278 -28.09 -13.55 1.95
N GLU A 279 -26.99 -13.72 2.68
CA GLU A 279 -26.86 -13.32 4.09
C GLU A 279 -26.84 -11.80 4.28
N GLU A 280 -26.17 -11.04 3.40
CA GLU A 280 -26.16 -9.57 3.43
C GLU A 280 -27.56 -8.98 3.14
N GLY A 281 -28.33 -9.63 2.25
CA GLY A 281 -29.67 -9.19 1.87
C GLY A 281 -29.68 -7.94 0.97
N GLY A 282 -30.74 -7.14 1.08
CA GLY A 282 -30.83 -5.85 0.38
C GLY A 282 -31.01 -5.91 -1.15
N GLY A 283 -31.34 -7.06 -1.73
CA GLY A 283 -31.58 -7.23 -3.16
C GLY A 283 -30.31 -7.33 -4.02
N LEU A 284 -29.13 -7.41 -3.39
CA LEU A 284 -27.84 -7.46 -4.09
C LEU A 284 -27.69 -8.72 -4.94
N LEU A 285 -28.15 -9.87 -4.42
CA LEU A 285 -28.13 -11.13 -5.14
C LEU A 285 -29.01 -11.07 -6.40
N GLU A 286 -30.26 -10.64 -6.25
CA GLU A 286 -31.21 -10.53 -7.36
C GLU A 286 -30.70 -9.58 -8.44
N ALA A 287 -30.17 -8.42 -8.05
CA ALA A 287 -29.58 -7.46 -8.97
C ALA A 287 -28.37 -8.04 -9.72
N ALA A 288 -27.48 -8.78 -9.03
CA ALA A 288 -26.33 -9.42 -9.66
C ALA A 288 -26.75 -10.51 -10.66
N GLN A 289 -27.77 -11.31 -10.33
CA GLN A 289 -28.33 -12.31 -11.23
C GLN A 289 -28.97 -11.70 -12.48
N GLU A 290 -29.77 -10.65 -12.29
CA GLU A 290 -30.47 -9.96 -13.38
C GLU A 290 -29.47 -9.33 -14.36
N ALA A 291 -28.51 -8.57 -13.84
CA ALA A 291 -27.47 -7.94 -14.65
C ALA A 291 -26.52 -8.95 -15.31
N GLY A 292 -26.14 -10.01 -14.59
CA GLY A 292 -25.23 -11.05 -15.09
C GLY A 292 -25.86 -12.03 -16.07
N GLY A 293 -27.19 -12.14 -16.10
CA GLY A 293 -27.93 -13.10 -16.93
C GLY A 293 -27.55 -14.56 -16.66
N LEU A 294 -27.03 -14.86 -15.47
CA LEU A 294 -26.68 -16.20 -15.00
C LEU A 294 -27.24 -16.38 -13.59
N ALA A 295 -28.06 -17.41 -13.40
CA ALA A 295 -28.64 -17.73 -12.09
C ALA A 295 -27.53 -18.07 -11.09
N ALA A 296 -27.67 -17.64 -9.84
CA ALA A 296 -26.64 -17.83 -8.81
C ALA A 296 -26.34 -19.31 -8.51
N SER A 297 -27.30 -20.20 -8.77
CA SER A 297 -27.12 -21.65 -8.68
C SER A 297 -26.19 -22.24 -9.75
N ARG A 298 -25.75 -21.43 -10.72
CA ARG A 298 -24.88 -21.83 -11.84
C ARG A 298 -23.62 -20.99 -11.93
N TRP A 299 -23.31 -20.18 -10.91
CA TRP A 299 -22.10 -19.36 -10.88
C TRP A 299 -20.82 -20.21 -10.84
N ASP A 300 -20.91 -21.46 -10.42
CA ASP A 300 -19.84 -22.47 -10.51
C ASP A 300 -19.52 -22.91 -11.95
N GLU A 301 -20.41 -22.62 -12.91
CA GLU A 301 -20.20 -22.89 -14.33
C GLU A 301 -19.48 -21.75 -15.08
N ILE A 302 -19.18 -20.64 -14.39
CA ILE A 302 -18.56 -19.44 -14.98
C ILE A 302 -17.28 -19.78 -15.76
N GLU A 303 -17.05 -19.08 -16.87
CA GLU A 303 -15.94 -19.45 -17.75
C GLU A 303 -14.58 -18.89 -17.36
N MET A 304 -13.64 -19.78 -17.03
CA MET A 304 -12.22 -19.49 -17.02
C MET A 304 -11.42 -20.78 -17.16
N ASP A 305 -10.52 -20.84 -18.14
CA ASP A 305 -9.66 -21.99 -18.33
C ASP A 305 -8.24 -21.72 -17.80
N VAL A 306 -7.54 -22.76 -17.37
CA VAL A 306 -6.15 -22.65 -16.93
C VAL A 306 -5.23 -22.43 -18.14
N ASN A 307 -4.39 -21.40 -18.07
CA ASN A 307 -3.35 -21.12 -19.07
C ASN A 307 -1.97 -21.44 -18.50
N ARG A 308 -1.58 -22.73 -18.56
CA ARG A 308 -0.33 -23.25 -17.99
C ARG A 308 0.89 -22.66 -18.70
N GLN A 309 1.77 -22.03 -17.92
CA GLN A 309 3.02 -21.45 -18.36
C GLN A 309 4.23 -22.29 -17.94
N PRO A 310 5.32 -22.28 -18.71
CA PRO A 310 6.62 -22.76 -18.24
C PRO A 310 7.10 -22.00 -16.99
N ASP A 311 7.90 -22.68 -16.15
CA ASP A 311 8.43 -22.14 -14.89
C ASP A 311 9.26 -20.85 -15.09
N ASP A 312 9.78 -20.62 -16.30
CA ASP A 312 10.65 -19.48 -16.63
C ASP A 312 9.97 -18.38 -17.45
N GLN A 313 8.64 -18.41 -17.58
CA GLN A 313 7.89 -17.52 -18.48
C GLN A 313 7.31 -16.27 -17.79
N VAL A 314 6.71 -16.40 -16.60
CA VAL A 314 6.09 -15.29 -15.86
C VAL A 314 6.79 -15.15 -14.51
N TYR A 315 7.06 -13.91 -14.11
CA TYR A 315 7.69 -13.58 -12.84
C TYR A 315 6.86 -12.50 -12.14
N GLU A 316 6.46 -12.80 -10.92
CA GLU A 316 5.85 -11.90 -9.96
C GLU A 316 6.74 -11.92 -8.72
N PHE A 317 7.58 -10.89 -8.58
CA PHE A 317 8.54 -10.82 -7.49
C PHE A 317 7.81 -10.41 -6.21
N GLU A 318 7.88 -11.21 -5.16
CA GLU A 318 7.15 -10.97 -3.92
C GLU A 318 7.90 -10.01 -2.99
N ASN A 319 9.22 -9.95 -3.12
CA ASN A 319 10.11 -9.12 -2.31
C ASN A 319 11.41 -8.79 -3.06
N LEU A 320 12.21 -7.90 -2.48
CA LEU A 320 13.48 -7.46 -3.07
C LEU A 320 14.50 -8.59 -3.22
N GLU A 321 14.49 -9.62 -2.37
CA GLU A 321 15.45 -10.73 -2.44
C GLU A 321 15.24 -11.58 -3.70
N GLU A 322 13.99 -11.85 -4.07
CA GLU A 322 13.68 -12.52 -5.33
C GLU A 322 14.14 -11.70 -6.54
N LEU A 323 13.92 -10.39 -6.51
CA LEU A 323 14.38 -9.49 -7.57
C LEU A 323 15.92 -9.46 -7.66
N ARG A 324 16.63 -9.49 -6.52
CA ARG A 324 18.11 -9.55 -6.47
C ARG A 324 18.70 -10.85 -7.00
N LEU A 325 18.00 -11.97 -6.80
CA LEU A 325 18.38 -13.26 -7.36
C LEU A 325 18.19 -13.26 -8.88
N PHE A 326 17.16 -12.58 -9.37
CA PHE A 326 16.82 -12.54 -10.78
C PHE A 326 17.66 -11.52 -11.57
N ASP A 327 17.78 -10.28 -11.08
CA ASP A 327 18.58 -9.22 -11.67
C ASP A 327 19.73 -8.83 -10.71
N PRO A 328 20.98 -9.27 -11.01
CA PRO A 328 22.15 -8.99 -10.19
C PRO A 328 22.45 -7.50 -9.97
N ARG A 329 21.89 -6.58 -10.78
CA ARG A 329 22.05 -5.13 -10.56
C ARG A 329 21.59 -4.73 -9.16
N TYR A 330 20.49 -5.30 -8.67
CA TYR A 330 19.92 -4.98 -7.35
C TYR A 330 20.78 -5.45 -6.17
N GLN A 331 21.85 -6.20 -6.41
CA GLN A 331 22.79 -6.61 -5.36
C GLN A 331 23.72 -5.47 -4.93
N ASN A 332 23.95 -4.47 -5.79
CA ASN A 332 24.88 -3.37 -5.51
C ASN A 332 24.38 -1.99 -5.97
N HIS A 333 23.40 -1.94 -6.87
CA HIS A 333 22.92 -0.73 -7.52
C HIS A 333 21.40 -0.78 -7.69
N SER A 334 20.64 -0.76 -6.59
CA SER A 334 19.18 -0.63 -6.63
C SER A 334 18.67 0.74 -7.09
N ASP A 335 19.58 1.71 -7.28
CA ASP A 335 19.31 3.12 -7.58
C ASP A 335 18.35 3.79 -6.60
N ASN A 336 18.40 3.35 -5.34
CA ASN A 336 17.63 3.92 -4.24
C ASN A 336 18.55 4.66 -3.26
N ALA A 337 18.21 5.91 -2.94
CA ALA A 337 19.03 6.75 -2.06
C ALA A 337 19.17 6.19 -0.65
N ALA A 338 18.13 5.57 -0.09
CA ALA A 338 18.16 4.98 1.24
C ALA A 338 19.01 3.71 1.28
N MET A 339 18.91 2.84 0.27
CA MET A 339 19.77 1.65 0.15
C MET A 339 21.25 2.04 0.04
N LYS A 340 21.56 3.00 -0.81
CA LYS A 340 22.92 3.54 -0.96
C LYS A 340 23.44 4.13 0.35
N LEU A 341 22.63 4.91 1.05
CA LEU A 341 23.01 5.49 2.34
C LEU A 341 23.32 4.40 3.38
N VAL A 342 22.46 3.38 3.52
CA VAL A 342 22.70 2.29 4.47
C VAL A 342 24.00 1.56 4.11
N ALA A 343 24.21 1.25 2.82
CA ALA A 343 25.45 0.63 2.35
C ALA A 343 26.69 1.47 2.71
N GLU A 344 26.64 2.79 2.54
CA GLU A 344 27.73 3.72 2.89
C GLU A 344 27.99 3.80 4.39
N VAL A 345 26.93 3.90 5.21
CA VAL A 345 27.04 4.00 6.69
C VAL A 345 27.68 2.74 7.28
N PHE A 346 27.26 1.57 6.82
CA PHE A 346 27.78 0.29 7.32
C PHE A 346 29.00 -0.21 6.55
N LYS A 347 29.37 0.43 5.43
CA LYS A 347 30.47 0.02 4.54
C LYS A 347 30.32 -1.41 4.02
N VAL A 348 29.10 -1.78 3.66
CA VAL A 348 28.74 -3.10 3.11
C VAL A 348 28.07 -2.93 1.74
N PRO A 349 28.10 -3.93 0.85
CA PRO A 349 27.30 -3.88 -0.37
C PRO A 349 25.80 -3.94 -0.05
N GLU A 350 24.95 -3.41 -0.95
CA GLU A 350 23.48 -3.39 -0.72
C GLU A 350 22.90 -4.79 -0.48
N SER A 351 23.45 -5.82 -1.11
CA SER A 351 23.09 -7.24 -0.91
C SER A 351 23.30 -7.78 0.51
N SER A 352 24.08 -7.07 1.34
CA SER A 352 24.23 -7.40 2.77
C SER A 352 23.11 -6.82 3.64
N ILE A 353 22.30 -5.91 3.09
CA ILE A 353 21.12 -5.32 3.74
C ILE A 353 19.95 -6.27 3.47
N LYS A 354 19.53 -7.02 4.48
CA LYS A 354 18.52 -8.09 4.39
C LYS A 354 17.34 -7.84 5.32
N ASP A 355 16.37 -8.75 5.33
CA ASP A 355 15.18 -8.72 6.20
C ASP A 355 14.47 -7.37 6.20
N ILE A 356 14.36 -6.77 5.01
CA ILE A 356 13.81 -5.43 4.86
C ILE A 356 12.30 -5.46 5.02
N ARG A 357 11.77 -4.62 5.92
CA ARG A 357 10.33 -4.54 6.20
C ARG A 357 9.89 -3.10 6.40
N CYS A 358 8.71 -2.77 5.88
CA CYS A 358 8.10 -1.47 6.16
C CYS A 358 7.62 -1.43 7.62
N LEU A 359 8.09 -0.46 8.41
CA LEU A 359 7.62 -0.23 9.78
C LEU A 359 6.54 0.84 9.82
N LYS A 360 6.75 1.95 9.13
CA LYS A 360 5.81 3.08 9.08
C LYS A 360 5.87 3.70 7.70
N ALA A 361 4.70 3.91 7.10
CA ALA A 361 4.56 4.65 5.84
C ALA A 361 3.58 5.80 6.07
N GLY A 362 4.08 6.91 6.64
CA GLY A 362 3.28 8.12 6.87
C GLY A 362 3.84 9.32 6.12
N MET A 363 3.05 10.38 6.02
CA MET A 363 3.48 11.62 5.36
C MET A 363 4.57 12.38 6.12
N THR A 364 4.71 12.19 7.43
CA THR A 364 5.75 12.89 8.21
C THR A 364 7.10 12.17 8.11
N ASN A 365 7.11 10.86 8.32
CA ASN A 365 8.32 10.04 8.25
C ASN A 365 7.94 8.66 7.67
N LYS A 366 8.77 8.15 6.77
CA LYS A 366 8.73 6.78 6.27
C LYS A 366 9.86 6.00 6.94
N SER A 367 9.59 4.82 7.46
CA SER A 367 10.57 4.02 8.18
C SER A 367 10.56 2.58 7.70
N PHE A 368 11.75 2.02 7.51
CA PHE A 368 11.92 0.61 7.23
C PHE A 368 12.93 -0.01 8.20
N LEU A 369 12.62 -1.23 8.63
CA LEU A 369 13.52 -2.13 9.31
C LEU A 369 14.42 -2.80 8.27
N PHE A 370 15.67 -3.03 8.63
CA PHE A 370 16.58 -3.87 7.87
C PHE A 370 17.56 -4.57 8.82
N LYS A 371 18.24 -5.60 8.31
CA LYS A 371 19.30 -6.31 8.99
C LYS A 371 20.61 -6.14 8.24
N VAL A 372 21.67 -5.77 8.95
CA VAL A 372 23.05 -5.83 8.45
C VAL A 372 23.86 -6.67 9.43
N GLU A 373 24.61 -7.64 8.91
CA GLU A 373 25.28 -8.65 9.73
C GLU A 373 24.26 -9.35 10.65
N ASP A 374 24.42 -9.25 11.97
CA ASP A 374 23.51 -9.80 12.98
C ASP A 374 22.69 -8.72 13.70
N ARG A 375 22.66 -7.48 13.19
CA ARG A 375 21.99 -6.35 13.84
C ARG A 375 20.77 -5.88 13.06
N HIS A 376 19.65 -5.76 13.75
CA HIS A 376 18.46 -5.09 13.24
C HIS A 376 18.57 -3.58 13.47
N CYS A 377 18.26 -2.80 12.43
CA CYS A 377 18.33 -1.35 12.44
C CYS A 377 17.10 -0.76 11.76
N ILE A 378 16.72 0.44 12.17
CA ILE A 378 15.66 1.23 11.54
C ILE A 378 16.31 2.35 10.73
N CYS A 379 15.88 2.54 9.49
CA CYS A 379 16.16 3.76 8.73
C CYS A 379 14.88 4.58 8.60
N ARG A 380 14.91 5.82 9.10
CA ARG A 380 13.86 6.85 8.98
C ARG A 380 14.22 7.81 7.85
N ILE A 381 13.31 7.93 6.90
CA ILE A 381 13.35 8.82 5.76
C ILE A 381 12.29 9.92 5.99
N PRO A 382 12.66 11.21 6.02
CA PRO A 382 11.69 12.29 6.12
C PRO A 382 10.69 12.28 4.98
N GLY A 383 9.43 12.57 5.30
CA GLY A 383 8.39 12.73 4.29
C GLY A 383 8.54 14.04 3.51
N PRO A 384 8.09 14.09 2.24
CA PRO A 384 8.09 15.33 1.45
C PRO A 384 7.32 16.46 2.15
N GLY A 385 7.85 17.69 2.15
CA GLY A 385 7.21 18.85 2.75
C GLY A 385 7.40 18.97 4.26
N THR A 386 8.02 17.99 4.93
CA THR A 386 8.29 18.06 6.36
C THR A 386 9.39 19.04 6.74
N GLU A 387 10.21 19.49 5.79
CA GLU A 387 11.19 20.55 5.98
C GLU A 387 10.56 21.88 6.42
N LEU A 388 9.27 22.11 6.11
CA LEU A 388 8.52 23.26 6.61
C LEU A 388 8.04 23.05 8.05
N LEU A 389 7.86 21.79 8.46
CA LEU A 389 7.23 21.43 9.73
C LEU A 389 8.26 21.18 10.84
N ILE A 390 9.41 20.63 10.49
CA ILE A 390 10.40 20.08 11.42
C ILE A 390 11.79 20.63 11.10
N ASN A 391 12.47 21.16 12.11
CA ASN A 391 13.83 21.63 11.99
C ASN A 391 14.82 20.49 12.33
N ARG A 392 15.45 19.93 11.31
CA ARG A 392 16.34 18.75 11.44
C ARG A 392 17.70 19.09 12.08
N GLU A 393 18.17 20.33 11.98
CA GLU A 393 19.35 20.81 12.69
C GLU A 393 19.09 20.90 14.19
N GLN A 394 17.92 21.41 14.57
CA GLN A 394 17.48 21.45 15.97
C GLN A 394 17.30 20.02 16.52
N GLU A 395 16.65 19.13 15.77
CA GLU A 395 16.48 17.73 16.15
C GLU A 395 17.84 17.06 16.43
N LYS A 396 18.81 17.20 15.53
CA LYS A 396 20.17 16.66 15.73
C LYS A 396 20.83 17.27 16.97
N THR A 397 20.73 18.57 17.16
CA THR A 397 21.29 19.27 18.32
C THR A 397 20.75 18.69 19.63
N VAL A 398 19.46 18.32 19.67
CA VAL A 398 18.86 17.67 20.84
C VAL A 398 19.42 16.26 21.04
N TYR A 399 19.48 15.41 20.00
CA TYR A 399 20.07 14.07 20.12
C TYR A 399 21.51 14.13 20.66
N ASP A 400 22.33 15.03 20.12
CA ASP A 400 23.71 15.20 20.55
C ASP A 400 23.78 15.65 22.03
N ALA A 401 22.87 16.52 22.46
CA ALA A 401 22.81 17.00 23.85
C ALA A 401 22.38 15.91 24.84
N VAL A 402 21.36 15.10 24.50
CA VAL A 402 20.81 14.08 25.41
C VAL A 402 21.56 12.75 25.37
N ALA A 403 22.52 12.57 24.46
CA ALA A 403 23.26 11.31 24.28
C ALA A 403 23.84 10.75 25.58
N SER A 404 24.37 11.62 26.44
CA SER A 404 24.98 11.24 27.73
C SER A 404 23.99 10.72 28.79
N LEU A 405 22.69 10.97 28.61
CA LEU A 405 21.66 10.49 29.53
C LEU A 405 21.26 9.04 29.27
N GLU A 406 21.61 8.49 28.10
CA GLU A 406 21.22 7.13 27.68
C GLU A 406 19.70 6.87 27.67
N ILE A 407 18.89 7.95 27.66
CA ILE A 407 17.42 7.90 27.67
C ILE A 407 16.82 7.67 26.29
N THR A 408 17.58 7.82 25.21
CA THR A 408 17.10 7.73 23.82
C THR A 408 17.67 6.48 23.12
N GLU A 409 17.19 6.19 21.92
CA GLU A 409 17.74 5.16 21.06
C GLU A 409 19.22 5.40 20.72
N HIS A 410 19.91 4.34 20.32
CA HIS A 410 21.28 4.46 19.87
C HIS A 410 21.26 4.82 18.38
N VAL A 411 21.58 6.09 18.10
CA VAL A 411 21.62 6.65 16.74
C VAL A 411 22.95 6.34 16.09
N LEU A 412 22.92 5.55 15.02
CA LEU A 412 24.10 5.14 14.24
C LEU A 412 24.48 6.19 13.19
N TYR A 413 23.49 6.87 12.65
CA TYR A 413 23.68 7.93 11.65
C TYR A 413 22.52 8.91 11.72
N MET A 414 22.82 10.20 11.59
CA MET A 414 21.81 11.24 11.46
C MET A 414 22.33 12.39 10.59
N ASN A 415 21.53 12.80 9.62
CA ASN A 415 21.85 13.91 8.74
C ASN A 415 20.98 15.12 9.04
N GLU A 416 21.58 16.22 9.49
CA GLU A 416 20.90 17.46 9.84
C GLU A 416 20.27 18.19 8.65
N LYS A 417 20.70 17.91 7.43
CA LYS A 417 20.21 18.59 6.21
C LYS A 417 19.10 17.79 5.54
N THR A 418 19.33 16.48 5.36
CA THR A 418 18.37 15.61 4.68
C THR A 418 17.35 14.99 5.64
N GLY A 419 17.61 15.03 6.95
CA GLY A 419 16.78 14.46 8.02
C GLY A 419 16.79 12.93 8.10
N TYR A 420 17.56 12.25 7.25
CA TYR A 420 17.75 10.79 7.33
C TYR A 420 18.35 10.41 8.67
N LYS A 421 17.80 9.36 9.29
CA LYS A 421 18.27 8.82 10.57
C LYS A 421 18.34 7.30 10.50
N ILE A 422 19.43 6.71 10.98
CA ILE A 422 19.58 5.26 11.20
C ILE A 422 19.85 5.04 12.67
N ALA A 423 19.09 4.14 13.29
CA ALA A 423 19.24 3.78 14.70
C ALA A 423 19.11 2.26 14.89
N ASP A 424 19.56 1.78 16.04
CA ASP A 424 19.34 0.38 16.43
C ASP A 424 17.84 0.09 16.59
N TYR A 425 17.43 -1.10 16.14
CA TYR A 425 16.13 -1.67 16.45
C TYR A 425 16.26 -2.58 17.66
N TYR A 426 15.38 -2.40 18.65
CA TYR A 426 15.38 -3.22 19.85
C TYR A 426 14.30 -4.29 19.74
N GLU A 427 14.71 -5.57 19.75
CA GLU A 427 13.78 -6.69 19.75
C GLU A 427 13.15 -6.90 21.14
N GLY A 428 11.94 -7.46 21.18
CA GLY A 428 11.23 -7.77 22.43
C GLY A 428 10.70 -6.55 23.17
N THR A 429 10.83 -5.35 22.61
CA THR A 429 10.30 -4.12 23.23
C THR A 429 8.85 -3.87 22.88
N ARG A 430 8.15 -3.15 23.75
CA ARG A 430 6.77 -2.67 23.53
C ARG A 430 6.65 -1.17 23.78
N ASN A 431 5.64 -0.54 23.21
CA ASN A 431 5.26 0.83 23.57
C ASN A 431 4.65 0.86 24.99
N ALA A 432 4.60 2.06 25.59
CA ALA A 432 3.89 2.26 26.85
C ALA A 432 2.37 2.07 26.66
N ASP A 433 1.69 1.58 27.69
CA ASP A 433 0.23 1.53 27.73
C ASP A 433 -0.31 2.67 28.60
N SER A 434 -1.10 3.57 28.03
CA SER A 434 -1.72 4.67 28.78
C SER A 434 -2.76 4.20 29.81
N ALA A 435 -3.27 2.97 29.70
CA ALA A 435 -4.14 2.38 30.72
C ALA A 435 -3.36 1.81 31.91
N ASP A 436 -2.06 1.51 31.73
CA ASP A 436 -1.20 0.97 32.79
C ASP A 436 -0.47 2.08 33.56
N TRP A 437 -0.91 2.31 34.79
CA TRP A 437 -0.32 3.34 35.63
C TRP A 437 1.12 3.05 36.08
N ALA A 438 1.56 1.79 36.05
CA ALA A 438 2.96 1.45 36.32
C ALA A 438 3.86 1.89 35.16
N ASP A 439 3.37 1.79 33.92
CA ASP A 439 4.06 2.33 32.75
C ASP A 439 4.15 3.85 32.85
N MET A 440 3.02 4.51 33.11
CA MET A 440 2.97 5.97 33.21
C MET A 440 3.87 6.54 34.31
N GLU A 441 4.00 5.84 35.45
CA GLU A 441 4.95 6.22 36.50
C GLU A 441 6.42 6.17 36.02
N LYS A 442 6.78 5.16 35.22
CA LYS A 442 8.11 5.05 34.61
C LYS A 442 8.33 6.12 33.53
N CYS A 443 7.34 6.37 32.68
CA CYS A 443 7.38 7.44 31.67
C CYS A 443 7.61 8.80 32.34
N MET A 444 6.81 9.14 33.36
CA MET A 444 6.94 10.41 34.08
C MET A 444 8.25 10.51 34.87
N SER A 445 8.76 9.40 35.40
CA SER A 445 10.08 9.37 36.04
C SER A 445 11.20 9.69 35.03
N MET A 446 11.09 9.22 33.79
CA MET A 446 12.04 9.57 32.72
C MET A 446 11.93 11.02 32.29
N VAL A 447 10.71 11.53 32.04
CA VAL A 447 10.47 12.93 31.69
C VAL A 447 11.02 13.86 32.78
N ARG A 448 10.79 13.53 34.05
CA ARG A 448 11.38 14.24 35.18
C ARG A 448 12.91 14.21 35.15
N ARG A 449 13.53 13.06 34.86
CA ARG A 449 14.98 12.93 34.75
C ARG A 449 15.54 13.82 33.63
N LEU A 450 14.86 13.91 32.49
CA LEU A 450 15.21 14.84 31.40
C LEU A 450 15.16 16.29 31.91
N HIS A 451 14.03 16.71 32.49
CA HIS A 451 13.83 18.10 32.94
C HIS A 451 14.82 18.52 34.04
N GLN A 452 15.26 17.58 34.86
CA GLN A 452 16.22 17.80 35.95
C GLN A 452 17.69 17.62 35.53
N SER A 453 17.96 17.27 34.27
CA SER A 453 19.32 16.99 33.78
C SER A 453 20.22 18.23 33.72
N GLY A 454 19.64 19.43 33.66
CA GLY A 454 20.37 20.68 33.44
C GLY A 454 20.87 20.86 31.99
N ILE A 455 20.50 19.97 31.07
CA ILE A 455 20.84 20.08 29.66
C ILE A 455 20.09 21.26 29.04
N THR A 456 20.80 22.01 28.19
CA THR A 456 20.26 23.18 27.48
C THR A 456 20.61 23.11 26.01
N VAL A 457 19.69 23.57 25.16
CA VAL A 457 19.90 23.80 23.73
C VAL A 457 19.63 25.27 23.39
N ALA A 458 20.09 25.73 22.23
CA ALA A 458 20.01 27.15 21.85
C ALA A 458 18.59 27.60 21.45
N HIS A 459 17.71 26.67 21.06
CA HIS A 459 16.35 26.97 20.62
C HIS A 459 15.31 26.67 21.71
N SER A 460 14.16 27.35 21.62
CA SER A 460 13.01 27.17 22.49
C SER A 460 11.81 26.67 21.70
N PHE A 461 10.91 25.94 22.36
CA PHE A 461 9.60 25.65 21.79
C PHE A 461 8.63 26.77 22.14
N ASP A 462 8.09 27.43 21.12
CA ASP A 462 7.11 28.52 21.26
C ASP A 462 5.75 28.08 20.69
N ILE A 463 4.80 27.79 21.58
CA ILE A 463 3.48 27.33 21.18
C ILE A 463 2.69 28.39 20.40
N ARG A 464 2.91 29.68 20.68
CA ARG A 464 2.24 30.79 19.99
C ARG A 464 2.70 30.88 18.54
N GLU A 465 4.01 30.75 18.33
CA GLU A 465 4.62 30.68 17.00
C GLU A 465 4.07 29.48 16.21
N ARG A 466 4.02 28.29 16.83
CA ARG A 466 3.55 27.06 16.19
C ARG A 466 2.05 27.08 15.86
N ILE A 467 1.21 27.60 16.75
CA ILE A 467 -0.23 27.81 16.48
C ILE A 467 -0.38 28.76 15.28
N SER A 468 0.33 29.89 15.29
CA SER A 468 0.27 30.87 14.20
C SER A 468 0.76 30.28 12.88
N PHE A 469 1.77 29.42 12.92
CA PHE A 469 2.30 28.72 11.76
C PHE A 469 1.27 27.78 11.14
N TYR A 470 0.67 26.86 11.92
CA TYR A 470 -0.35 25.96 11.39
C TYR A 470 -1.63 26.68 10.96
N GLU A 471 -2.02 27.76 11.65
CA GLU A 471 -3.14 28.58 11.22
C GLU A 471 -2.90 29.19 9.83
N LYS A 472 -1.70 29.73 9.56
CA LYS A 472 -1.34 30.24 8.24
C LYS A 472 -1.35 29.14 7.18
N LEU A 473 -0.86 27.94 7.51
CA LEU A 473 -0.91 26.79 6.60
C LEU A 473 -2.36 26.40 6.27
N CYS A 474 -3.22 26.26 7.28
CA CYS A 474 -4.64 25.98 7.09
C CYS A 474 -5.31 27.04 6.18
N ARG A 475 -5.14 28.33 6.49
CA ARG A 475 -5.76 29.42 5.70
C ARG A 475 -5.24 29.47 4.27
N SER A 476 -3.93 29.32 4.05
CA SER A 476 -3.32 29.35 2.72
C SER A 476 -3.77 28.18 1.83
N HIS A 477 -4.19 27.05 2.43
CA HIS A 477 -4.69 25.89 1.71
C HIS A 477 -6.22 25.78 1.70
N GLY A 478 -6.93 26.86 2.10
CA GLY A 478 -8.39 26.92 2.03
C GLY A 478 -9.12 26.04 3.05
N ALA A 479 -8.49 25.74 4.19
CA ALA A 479 -9.10 24.97 5.27
C ALA A 479 -10.41 25.61 5.75
N LEU A 480 -11.46 24.81 5.88
CA LEU A 480 -12.63 25.18 6.66
C LEU A 480 -12.33 24.91 8.13
N LEU A 481 -12.06 25.98 8.88
CA LEU A 481 -11.91 25.92 10.34
C LEU A 481 -13.29 25.80 11.02
N PHE A 482 -13.29 25.49 12.31
CA PHE A 482 -14.51 25.36 13.11
C PHE A 482 -15.34 26.65 13.14
N GLU A 483 -16.66 26.52 13.25
CA GLU A 483 -17.57 27.68 13.26
C GLU A 483 -17.26 28.70 14.36
N ASP A 484 -16.83 28.23 15.54
CA ASP A 484 -16.47 29.06 16.69
C ASP A 484 -14.96 29.33 16.82
N TYR A 485 -14.19 29.10 15.75
CA TYR A 485 -12.73 29.15 15.78
C TYR A 485 -12.18 30.48 16.31
N GLU A 486 -12.68 31.63 15.84
CA GLU A 486 -12.17 32.94 16.26
C GLU A 486 -12.40 33.21 17.75
N GLU A 487 -13.53 32.72 18.31
CA GLU A 487 -13.79 32.81 19.74
C GLU A 487 -12.80 31.94 20.54
N VAL A 488 -12.62 30.68 20.12
CA VAL A 488 -11.68 29.76 20.77
C VAL A 488 -10.24 30.24 20.64
N LYS A 489 -9.87 30.85 19.51
CA LYS A 489 -8.54 31.48 19.33
C LYS A 489 -8.32 32.59 20.35
N GLY A 490 -9.28 33.49 20.55
CA GLY A 490 -9.16 34.53 21.57
C GLY A 490 -9.02 33.97 22.99
N TRP A 491 -9.63 32.80 23.27
CA TRP A 491 -9.43 32.08 24.53
C TRP A 491 -8.00 31.55 24.67
N MET A 492 -7.42 31.01 23.60
CA MET A 492 -6.04 30.52 23.59
C MET A 492 -5.04 31.68 23.73
N ASP A 493 -5.30 32.82 23.08
CA ASP A 493 -4.47 34.03 23.23
C ASP A 493 -4.41 34.48 24.69
N TRP A 494 -5.55 34.50 25.39
CA TRP A 494 -5.61 34.81 26.82
C TRP A 494 -4.81 33.81 27.67
N LEU A 495 -4.87 32.52 27.36
CA LEU A 495 -4.10 31.49 28.08
C LEU A 495 -2.60 31.67 27.87
N MET A 496 -2.16 31.95 26.64
CA MET A 496 -0.75 32.20 26.34
C MET A 496 -0.24 33.45 27.06
N ASP A 497 -1.00 34.56 27.02
CA ASP A 497 -0.64 35.81 27.70
C ASP A 497 -0.54 35.60 29.23
N THR A 498 -1.45 34.81 29.78
CA THR A 498 -1.44 34.49 31.22
C THR A 498 -0.23 33.63 31.57
N LEU A 499 0.06 32.56 30.81
CA LEU A 499 1.25 31.71 31.03
C LEU A 499 2.55 32.49 30.91
N ASP A 500 2.65 33.39 29.92
CA ASP A 500 3.82 34.25 29.72
C ASP A 500 4.08 35.12 30.97
N SER A 501 3.02 35.64 31.60
CA SER A 501 3.11 36.45 32.83
C SER A 501 3.57 35.67 34.08
N MET A 502 3.50 34.34 34.08
CA MET A 502 3.87 33.51 35.23
C MET A 502 5.39 33.31 35.35
N GLU A 503 6.17 33.70 34.33
CA GLU A 503 7.64 33.62 34.28
C GLU A 503 8.21 32.26 34.75
N ARG A 504 7.54 31.18 34.35
CA ARG A 504 7.88 29.82 34.81
C ARG A 504 9.26 29.37 34.30
N PRO A 505 10.01 28.59 35.09
CA PRO A 505 11.33 28.12 34.70
C PRO A 505 11.24 27.20 33.48
N LYS A 506 12.19 27.35 32.55
CA LYS A 506 12.28 26.55 31.33
C LYS A 506 13.38 25.50 31.44
N CYS A 507 13.15 24.33 30.86
CA CYS A 507 14.12 23.25 30.71
C CYS A 507 13.96 22.60 29.34
N LEU A 508 14.89 21.72 28.95
CA LEU A 508 14.73 20.94 27.73
C LEU A 508 13.54 19.99 27.88
N CYS A 509 12.51 20.20 27.08
CA CYS A 509 11.29 19.38 27.04
C CYS A 509 11.24 18.60 25.73
N HIS A 510 10.63 17.42 25.74
CA HIS A 510 10.44 16.58 24.56
C HIS A 510 9.36 17.12 23.62
N ILE A 511 8.34 17.79 24.19
CA ILE A 511 7.12 18.33 23.57
C ILE A 511 6.14 17.25 23.08
N ASP A 512 6.64 16.13 22.57
CA ASP A 512 5.81 15.02 22.08
C ASP A 512 5.97 13.74 22.92
N ALA A 513 5.94 13.86 24.25
CA ALA A 513 6.10 12.74 25.18
C ALA A 513 4.83 11.86 25.26
N ASN A 514 4.30 11.41 24.12
CA ASN A 514 3.18 10.48 24.05
C ASN A 514 3.62 9.02 24.29
N VAL A 515 2.67 8.13 24.58
CA VAL A 515 2.96 6.73 24.93
C VAL A 515 3.62 5.91 23.80
N ASP A 516 3.38 6.28 22.54
CA ASP A 516 4.00 5.62 21.39
C ASP A 516 5.50 5.96 21.27
N ASN A 517 5.95 7.05 21.89
CA ASN A 517 7.36 7.45 21.91
C ASN A 517 8.14 6.84 23.07
N PHE A 518 7.51 6.12 24.01
CA PHE A 518 8.20 5.39 25.07
C PHE A 518 8.35 3.92 24.72
N LEU A 519 9.59 3.42 24.75
CA LEU A 519 9.94 2.04 24.45
C LEU A 519 10.36 1.31 25.71
N PHE A 520 9.59 0.29 26.09
CA PHE A 520 9.79 -0.55 27.27
C PHE A 520 10.51 -1.83 26.93
N PHE A 521 11.55 -2.15 27.71
CA PHE A 521 12.35 -3.36 27.62
C PHE A 521 11.86 -4.42 28.62
N GLU A 522 12.18 -5.68 28.36
CA GLU A 522 11.82 -6.81 29.24
C GLU A 522 12.43 -6.69 30.64
N ASP A 523 13.60 -6.05 30.76
CA ASP A 523 14.25 -5.77 32.05
C ASP A 523 13.59 -4.61 32.82
N GLY A 524 12.55 -4.00 32.23
CA GLY A 524 11.80 -2.89 32.79
C GLY A 524 12.43 -1.52 32.59
N SER A 525 13.58 -1.43 31.91
CA SER A 525 14.15 -0.17 31.45
C SER A 525 13.29 0.44 30.33
N VAL A 526 13.44 1.75 30.14
CA VAL A 526 12.63 2.53 29.18
C VAL A 526 13.57 3.40 28.36
N LYS A 527 13.19 3.68 27.12
CA LYS A 527 13.76 4.75 26.27
C LYS A 527 12.67 5.67 25.73
N LEU A 528 13.02 6.91 25.42
CA LEU A 528 12.18 7.93 24.80
C LEU A 528 12.72 8.27 23.40
N LEU A 529 11.84 8.16 22.42
CA LEU A 529 12.11 8.27 20.98
C LEU A 529 11.51 9.56 20.42
N ASP A 530 11.97 9.95 19.22
CA ASP A 530 11.35 10.98 18.36
C ASP A 530 11.39 12.44 18.88
N TRP A 531 12.62 12.93 19.07
CA TRP A 531 12.94 14.27 19.57
C TRP A 531 12.72 15.44 18.58
N GLU A 532 11.87 15.29 17.57
CA GLU A 532 11.76 16.26 16.45
C GLU A 532 11.11 17.60 16.80
N TYR A 533 10.38 17.67 17.92
CA TYR A 533 9.76 18.89 18.45
C TYR A 533 10.46 19.44 19.70
N ALA A 534 11.50 18.76 20.20
CA ALA A 534 12.10 19.07 21.47
C ALA A 534 12.79 20.44 21.50
N GLY A 535 12.71 21.13 22.64
CA GLY A 535 13.28 22.47 22.82
C GLY A 535 13.10 22.98 24.24
N MET A 536 13.70 24.15 24.55
CA MET A 536 13.54 24.77 25.86
C MET A 536 12.09 25.24 26.06
N CYS A 537 11.39 24.73 27.08
CA CYS A 537 9.99 25.03 27.39
C CYS A 537 9.67 24.86 28.89
N ASP A 538 8.46 25.23 29.31
CA ASP A 538 7.95 24.90 30.66
C ASP A 538 7.78 23.37 30.76
N PRO A 539 8.37 22.70 31.78
CA PRO A 539 8.26 21.25 31.96
C PRO A 539 6.83 20.71 32.08
N VAL A 540 5.86 21.55 32.46
CA VAL A 540 4.45 21.14 32.53
C VAL A 540 3.91 20.81 31.14
N MET A 541 4.48 21.37 30.07
CA MET A 541 4.08 21.09 28.69
C MET A 541 4.13 19.59 28.36
N ASP A 542 5.22 18.89 28.67
CA ASP A 542 5.36 17.46 28.36
C ASP A 542 4.30 16.61 29.07
N VAL A 543 3.98 16.95 30.32
CA VAL A 543 2.96 16.24 31.10
C VAL A 543 1.57 16.49 30.51
N SER A 544 1.25 17.73 30.16
CA SER A 544 -0.01 18.10 29.50
C SER A 544 -0.17 17.42 28.14
N MET A 545 0.89 17.39 27.33
CA MET A 545 0.91 16.73 26.03
C MET A 545 0.70 15.22 26.19
N CYS A 546 1.44 14.57 27.09
CA CYS A 546 1.27 13.16 27.40
C CYS A 546 -0.18 12.82 27.81
N ALA A 547 -0.81 13.66 28.62
CA ALA A 547 -2.18 13.48 29.07
C ALA A 547 -3.23 13.60 27.94
N ILE A 548 -3.10 14.59 27.05
CA ILE A 548 -4.07 14.76 25.94
C ILE A 548 -3.91 13.66 24.88
N TYR A 549 -2.68 13.21 24.59
CA TYR A 549 -2.44 12.07 23.69
C TYR A 549 -2.95 10.75 24.27
N SER A 550 -2.95 10.62 25.60
CA SER A 550 -3.52 9.48 26.32
C SER A 550 -5.04 9.56 26.50
N TYR A 551 -5.69 10.60 25.94
CA TYR A 551 -7.13 10.86 26.07
C TYR A 551 -7.62 10.92 27.52
N TYR A 552 -6.77 11.35 28.44
CA TYR A 552 -7.12 11.41 29.85
C TYR A 552 -8.20 12.43 30.15
N LYS A 553 -9.10 12.02 31.05
CA LYS A 553 -10.00 12.93 31.74
C LYS A 553 -9.24 13.69 32.84
N GLU A 554 -9.96 14.58 33.50
CA GLU A 554 -9.38 15.51 34.46
C GLU A 554 -8.66 14.80 35.61
N GLU A 555 -9.30 13.81 36.21
CA GLU A 555 -8.76 13.10 37.37
C GLU A 555 -7.48 12.33 37.02
N ASP A 556 -7.42 11.78 35.80
CA ASP A 556 -6.27 11.03 35.30
C ASP A 556 -5.11 11.96 34.91
N MET A 557 -5.42 13.14 34.35
CA MET A 557 -4.42 14.18 34.07
C MET A 557 -3.74 14.69 35.35
N GLU A 558 -4.53 14.98 36.40
CA GLU A 558 -3.98 15.36 37.71
C GLU A 558 -3.20 14.22 38.36
N ARG A 559 -3.65 12.96 38.21
CA ARG A 559 -2.92 11.79 38.67
C ARG A 559 -1.57 11.66 37.97
N LEU A 560 -1.52 11.80 36.65
CA LEU A 560 -0.28 11.80 35.88
C LEU A 560 0.68 12.89 36.38
N PHE A 561 0.14 14.10 36.63
CA PHE A 561 0.95 15.20 37.11
C PHE A 561 1.50 14.97 38.52
N ARG A 562 0.73 14.35 39.41
CA ARG A 562 1.23 13.88 40.71
C ARG A 562 2.35 12.86 40.59
N LEU A 563 2.27 11.92 39.64
CA LEU A 563 3.35 10.96 39.38
C LEU A 563 4.64 11.67 38.96
N TYR A 564 4.53 12.67 38.09
CA TYR A 564 5.66 13.51 37.68
C TYR A 564 6.25 14.31 38.87
N LEU A 565 5.41 15.07 39.59
CA LEU A 565 5.86 15.93 40.69
C LEU A 565 6.34 15.15 41.92
N ARG A 566 5.76 13.96 42.18
CA ARG A 566 5.87 13.20 43.43
C ARG A 566 5.44 14.00 44.68
N ARG A 567 4.49 14.91 44.47
CA ARG A 567 3.79 15.71 45.49
C ARG A 567 2.49 16.24 44.90
N GLU A 568 1.63 16.80 45.74
CA GLU A 568 0.48 17.56 45.25
C GLU A 568 0.93 18.82 44.48
N PRO A 569 0.27 19.15 43.36
CA PRO A 569 0.54 20.37 42.60
C PRO A 569 0.03 21.62 43.33
N SER A 570 0.69 22.76 43.11
CA SER A 570 0.14 24.06 43.53
C SER A 570 -0.97 24.53 42.58
N GLU A 571 -1.70 25.58 42.97
CA GLU A 571 -2.73 26.19 42.10
C GLU A 571 -2.13 26.70 40.78
N ASP A 572 -0.98 27.37 40.83
CA ASP A 572 -0.26 27.82 39.63
C ASP A 572 0.17 26.66 38.72
N GLU A 573 0.58 25.53 39.30
CA GLU A 573 0.97 24.35 38.53
C GLU A 573 -0.24 23.66 37.89
N LEU A 574 -1.37 23.59 38.60
CA LEU A 574 -2.64 23.12 38.03
C LEU A 574 -3.13 24.04 36.92
N PHE A 575 -3.01 25.35 37.10
CA PHE A 575 -3.31 26.32 36.05
C PHE A 575 -2.49 26.02 34.80
N ALA A 576 -1.18 25.88 34.96
CA ALA A 576 -0.27 25.57 33.85
C ALA A 576 -0.59 24.23 33.18
N LEU A 577 -0.95 23.19 33.95
CA LEU A 577 -1.32 21.88 33.42
C LEU A 577 -2.52 21.99 32.47
N TYR A 578 -3.58 22.66 32.93
CA TYR A 578 -4.81 22.84 32.16
C TYR A 578 -4.63 23.79 30.98
N ALA A 579 -3.86 24.86 31.15
CA ALA A 579 -3.60 25.82 30.08
C ALA A 579 -2.80 25.17 28.95
N ASN A 580 -1.73 24.43 29.28
CA ASN A 580 -0.95 23.70 28.28
C ASN A 580 -1.74 22.55 27.64
N ALA A 581 -2.64 21.88 28.38
CA ALA A 581 -3.54 20.88 27.78
C ALA A 581 -4.52 21.51 26.77
N ALA A 582 -5.04 22.72 27.09
CA ALA A 582 -5.89 23.45 26.17
C ALA A 582 -5.13 23.88 24.91
N LEU A 583 -3.96 24.48 25.08
CA LEU A 583 -3.12 24.98 23.99
C LEU A 583 -2.59 23.84 23.11
N GLY A 584 -2.16 22.72 23.71
CA GLY A 584 -1.74 21.53 22.99
C GLY A 584 -2.88 20.93 22.17
N GLY A 585 -4.08 20.80 22.76
CA GLY A 585 -5.27 20.37 22.03
C GLY A 585 -5.61 21.30 20.85
N PHE A 586 -5.44 22.61 21.01
CA PHE A 586 -5.66 23.55 19.91
C PHE A 586 -4.60 23.43 18.81
N LEU A 587 -3.31 23.35 19.18
CA LEU A 587 -2.19 23.18 18.26
C LEU A 587 -2.33 21.92 17.39
N TRP A 588 -2.56 20.77 18.03
CA TRP A 588 -2.61 19.50 17.32
C TRP A 588 -3.90 19.30 16.52
N CYS A 589 -4.98 19.98 16.92
CA CYS A 589 -6.16 20.11 16.09
C CYS A 589 -5.84 20.84 14.78
N LEU A 590 -5.15 21.97 14.82
CA LEU A 590 -4.73 22.71 13.62
C LEU A 590 -3.79 21.88 12.73
N TRP A 591 -2.84 21.15 13.34
CA TRP A 591 -1.99 20.21 12.62
C TRP A 591 -2.81 19.14 11.89
N ALA A 592 -3.80 18.54 12.57
CA ALA A 592 -4.65 17.50 11.97
C ALA A 592 -5.51 18.06 10.83
N VAL A 593 -6.08 19.26 10.98
CA VAL A 593 -6.81 19.95 9.91
C VAL A 593 -5.92 20.15 8.68
N TYR A 594 -4.69 20.62 8.88
CA TYR A 594 -3.73 20.80 7.79
C TYR A 594 -3.41 19.46 7.09
N LYS A 595 -3.13 18.42 7.87
CA LYS A 595 -2.83 17.09 7.33
C LYS A 595 -4.00 16.47 6.57
N SER A 596 -5.24 16.73 6.98
CA SER A 596 -6.42 16.28 6.25
C SER A 596 -6.62 16.94 4.90
N ILE A 597 -6.15 18.17 4.71
CA ILE A 597 -6.13 18.81 3.38
C ILE A 597 -5.11 18.13 2.46
N LEU A 598 -4.03 17.61 3.03
CA LEU A 598 -3.02 16.84 2.30
C LEU A 598 -3.43 15.38 2.04
N GLY A 599 -4.63 14.96 2.48
CA GLY A 599 -5.21 13.65 2.21
C GLY A 599 -5.15 12.63 3.34
N ASP A 600 -4.71 13.00 4.55
CA ASP A 600 -4.70 12.12 5.72
C ASP A 600 -6.00 12.22 6.54
N GLU A 601 -6.64 11.10 6.87
CA GLU A 601 -7.81 11.09 7.76
C GLU A 601 -7.44 10.70 9.20
N PHE A 602 -7.87 11.50 10.18
CA PHE A 602 -7.60 11.28 11.61
C PHE A 602 -8.85 10.93 12.43
N GLY A 603 -9.97 10.63 11.76
CA GLY A 603 -11.23 10.28 12.42
C GLY A 603 -11.65 11.31 13.49
N GLU A 604 -11.93 10.83 14.70
CA GLU A 604 -12.39 11.67 15.82
C GLU A 604 -11.27 12.52 16.48
N TYR A 605 -10.00 12.22 16.19
CA TYR A 605 -8.83 12.88 16.81
C TYR A 605 -8.93 14.41 16.77
N THR A 606 -9.21 14.96 15.58
CA THR A 606 -9.26 16.41 15.36
C THR A 606 -10.31 17.08 16.25
N ILE A 607 -11.47 16.44 16.42
CA ILE A 607 -12.57 16.95 17.25
C ILE A 607 -12.23 16.81 18.73
N ILE A 608 -11.63 15.69 19.14
CA ILE A 608 -11.23 15.45 20.54
C ILE A 608 -10.22 16.51 20.98
N MET A 609 -9.20 16.79 20.16
CA MET A 609 -8.19 17.81 20.45
C MET A 609 -8.79 19.21 20.56
N TYR A 610 -9.72 19.57 19.66
CA TYR A 610 -10.47 20.84 19.77
C TYR A 610 -11.34 20.91 21.04
N ARG A 611 -11.89 19.78 21.49
CA ARG A 611 -12.66 19.71 22.74
C ARG A 611 -11.78 19.93 23.97
N TYR A 612 -10.54 19.45 23.97
CA TYR A 612 -9.60 19.74 25.05
C TYR A 612 -9.35 21.24 25.23
N ALA A 613 -9.11 21.95 24.13
CA ALA A 613 -8.96 23.41 24.12
C ALA A 613 -10.13 24.12 24.82
N LYS A 614 -11.35 23.78 24.41
CA LYS A 614 -12.58 24.40 24.95
C LYS A 614 -12.85 24.01 26.40
N LYS A 615 -12.65 22.73 26.74
CA LYS A 615 -12.94 22.19 28.07
C LYS A 615 -12.08 22.88 29.13
N TYR A 616 -10.76 22.92 28.91
CA TYR A 616 -9.84 23.40 29.93
C TYR A 616 -9.78 24.92 30.00
N TYR A 617 -9.97 25.66 28.91
CA TYR A 617 -10.23 27.10 29.02
C TYR A 617 -11.44 27.41 29.90
N ARG A 618 -12.58 26.73 29.67
CA ARG A 618 -13.80 26.96 30.46
C ARG A 618 -13.65 26.60 31.93
N LYS A 619 -12.75 25.66 32.25
CA LYS A 619 -12.40 25.34 33.64
C LYS A 619 -11.61 26.48 34.25
N LEU A 620 -10.55 26.92 33.59
CA LEU A 620 -9.66 27.98 34.08
C LEU A 620 -10.38 29.32 34.25
N ARG A 621 -11.37 29.64 33.42
CA ARG A 621 -12.17 30.86 33.57
C ARG A 621 -13.07 30.86 34.83
N LYS A 622 -13.29 29.70 35.46
CA LYS A 622 -14.12 29.57 36.67
C LYS A 622 -13.29 29.58 37.96
N LEU A 623 -11.99 29.37 37.85
CA LEU A 623 -11.01 29.58 38.91
C LEU A 623 -10.70 31.08 38.97
#